data_AF-C0B4Y2-F1
#
_entry.id   AF-C0B4Y2-F1
#
_cell.length_a   1.000
_cell.length_b   1.000
_cell.length_c   1.000
_cell.angle_alpha   90.00
_cell.angle_beta   90.00
_cell.angle_gamma   90.00
#
_symmetry.space_group_name_H-M   'P 1'
#
loop_
_entity.id
_entity.type
_entity.pdbx_description
1 polymer ?
#
loop_
_entity_poly.entity_id
_entity_poly.type
_entity_poly.pdbx_seq_one_letter_code
_entity_poly.pdbx_strand_id
1 'polypeptide(L)'
;MVELFCELRKSKGVTPEQAAKTLKKNNYFGTMLVKMGVADALLGGATYSTADTVRPALQLIKTKPGSSCVSSCFILVRPSATGENEVLAMGDCAINLKPSEDQLAEIAWEVAECGKHFGIDPKVAFLSYSTLGSGKGEDVDKMRNAAAKAKELYPSLPIEGELQFDAAVSPRVARTKCPNSEVAGQANTFIFPDINAGNIGYKIAQRLGNFDAYGPILLGLNAPINDLSRGCNAEEVYSMAIITAALVED
;
A
#
# COMPACT_ATOMS: atom_id res chain seq x y z
N MET A 1 -22.31 4.65 20.51
CA MET A 1 -21.68 5.14 19.26
C MET A 1 -21.44 6.66 19.26
N VAL A 2 -22.48 7.51 19.45
CA VAL A 2 -22.34 8.99 19.46
C VAL A 2 -21.30 9.48 20.47
N GLU A 3 -21.40 9.04 21.73
CA GLU A 3 -20.46 9.43 22.80
C GLU A 3 -19.01 9.07 22.46
N LEU A 4 -18.77 7.81 22.04
CA LEU A 4 -17.44 7.36 21.62
C LEU A 4 -16.92 8.17 20.43
N PHE A 5 -17.75 8.52 19.45
CA PHE A 5 -17.33 9.36 18.33
C PHE A 5 -16.90 10.76 18.82
N CYS A 6 -17.67 11.37 19.72
CA CYS A 6 -17.31 12.64 20.36
C CYS A 6 -15.98 12.54 21.12
N GLU A 7 -15.76 11.45 21.86
CA GLU A 7 -14.51 11.20 22.58
C GLU A 7 -13.31 11.08 21.62
N LEU A 8 -13.43 10.25 20.58
CA LEU A 8 -12.38 10.06 19.56
C LEU A 8 -12.06 11.36 18.82
N ARG A 9 -13.05 12.24 18.67
CA ARG A 9 -12.97 13.52 17.97
C ARG A 9 -12.94 14.73 18.90
N LYS A 10 -12.62 14.55 20.18
CA LYS A 10 -12.65 15.62 21.20
C LYS A 10 -11.76 16.81 20.85
N SER A 11 -10.61 16.56 20.22
CA SER A 11 -9.68 17.61 19.78
C SER A 11 -10.25 18.50 18.66
N LYS A 12 -11.36 18.09 18.04
CA LYS A 12 -12.09 18.87 17.03
C LYS A 12 -13.40 19.45 17.57
N GLY A 13 -13.71 19.26 18.85
CA GLY A 13 -14.88 19.85 19.49
C GLY A 13 -16.23 19.39 18.92
N VAL A 14 -16.32 18.14 18.44
CA VAL A 14 -17.55 17.62 17.83
C VAL A 14 -18.66 17.47 18.87
N THR A 15 -19.82 18.09 18.65
CA THR A 15 -21.00 17.95 19.52
C THR A 15 -21.76 16.65 19.26
N PRO A 16 -22.56 16.15 20.23
CA PRO A 16 -23.40 14.96 20.03
C PRO A 16 -24.32 15.05 18.80
N GLU A 17 -24.89 16.22 18.48
CA GLU A 17 -25.75 16.42 17.30
C GLU A 17 -24.94 16.30 16.00
N GLN A 18 -23.74 16.88 15.96
CA GLN A 18 -22.84 16.78 14.81
C GLN A 18 -22.35 15.34 14.62
N ALA A 19 -22.03 14.65 15.71
CA ALA A 19 -21.67 13.24 15.70
C ALA A 19 -22.83 12.40 15.16
N ALA A 20 -24.04 12.56 15.71
CA ALA A 20 -25.24 11.84 15.25
C ALA A 20 -25.52 12.08 13.75
N LYS A 21 -25.36 13.32 13.26
CA LYS A 21 -25.49 13.62 11.82
C LYS A 21 -24.41 12.93 10.98
N THR A 22 -23.17 12.89 11.45
CA THR A 22 -22.04 12.28 10.73
C THR A 22 -22.18 10.76 10.68
N LEU A 23 -22.63 10.14 11.76
CA LEU A 23 -22.85 8.70 11.89
C LEU A 23 -24.03 8.18 11.05
N LYS A 24 -24.84 9.05 10.44
CA LYS A 24 -25.82 8.65 9.42
C LYS A 24 -25.18 8.31 8.07
N LYS A 25 -23.89 8.64 7.86
CA LYS A 25 -23.17 8.27 6.64
C LYS A 25 -22.63 6.85 6.78
N ASN A 26 -22.94 5.98 5.84
CA ASN A 26 -22.60 4.55 5.90
C ASN A 26 -21.10 4.28 6.11
N ASN A 27 -20.24 5.07 5.46
CA ASN A 27 -18.79 4.96 5.65
C ASN A 27 -18.36 5.23 7.11
N TYR A 28 -18.89 6.28 7.74
CA TYR A 28 -18.60 6.58 9.15
C TYR A 28 -19.25 5.58 10.10
N PHE A 29 -20.48 5.16 9.81
CA PHE A 29 -21.18 4.15 10.60
C PHE A 29 -20.42 2.82 10.60
N GLY A 30 -20.05 2.31 9.42
CA GLY A 30 -19.28 1.09 9.26
C GLY A 30 -17.91 1.16 9.95
N THR A 31 -17.16 2.25 9.78
CA THR A 31 -15.89 2.43 10.49
C THR A 31 -16.06 2.46 12.02
N MET A 32 -17.17 3.01 12.53
CA MET A 32 -17.45 2.97 13.96
C MET A 32 -17.80 1.57 14.46
N LEU A 33 -18.45 0.73 13.66
CA LEU A 33 -18.70 -0.67 14.03
C LEU A 33 -17.36 -1.41 14.23
N VAL A 34 -16.41 -1.20 13.32
CA VAL A 34 -15.04 -1.73 13.48
C VAL A 34 -14.37 -1.18 14.73
N LYS A 35 -14.42 0.15 14.92
CA LYS A 35 -13.81 0.79 16.09
C LYS A 35 -14.40 0.32 17.42
N MET A 36 -15.67 -0.10 17.43
CA MET A 36 -16.38 -0.60 18.60
C MET A 36 -16.19 -2.11 18.83
N GLY A 37 -15.48 -2.82 17.95
CA GLY A 37 -15.34 -4.28 18.02
C GLY A 37 -16.63 -5.05 17.69
N VAL A 38 -17.57 -4.41 16.97
CA VAL A 38 -18.81 -5.06 16.51
C VAL A 38 -18.62 -5.75 15.16
N ALA A 39 -17.61 -5.32 14.40
CA ALA A 39 -17.16 -5.96 13.18
C ALA A 39 -15.62 -5.96 13.17
N ASP A 40 -15.01 -6.96 12.53
CA ASP A 40 -13.55 -7.10 12.53
C ASP A 40 -12.87 -6.26 11.45
N ALA A 41 -13.57 -6.03 10.34
CA ALA A 41 -13.04 -5.33 9.17
C ALA A 41 -14.11 -4.56 8.38
N LEU A 42 -13.69 -3.69 7.46
CA LEU A 42 -14.58 -2.94 6.57
C LEU A 42 -14.02 -2.86 5.14
N LEU A 43 -14.82 -3.24 4.14
CA LEU A 43 -14.56 -2.93 2.74
C LEU A 43 -15.54 -1.85 2.25
N GLY A 44 -15.02 -0.75 1.71
CA GLY A 44 -15.79 0.38 1.21
C GLY A 44 -15.42 0.78 -0.23
N GLY A 45 -15.82 1.98 -0.67
CA GLY A 45 -15.29 2.62 -1.88
C GLY A 45 -16.07 2.44 -3.18
N ALA A 46 -16.82 1.35 -3.36
CA ALA A 46 -17.52 1.07 -4.64
C ALA A 46 -18.43 2.23 -5.13
N THR A 47 -19.03 2.99 -4.20
CA THR A 47 -19.86 4.17 -4.50
C THR A 47 -19.32 5.47 -3.87
N TYR A 48 -18.13 5.45 -3.29
CA TYR A 48 -17.52 6.59 -2.58
C TYR A 48 -16.21 7.00 -3.25
N SER A 49 -15.72 8.21 -2.95
CA SER A 49 -14.35 8.55 -3.30
C SER A 49 -13.38 7.88 -2.33
N THR A 50 -12.16 7.56 -2.76
CA THR A 50 -11.10 7.06 -1.86
C THR A 50 -10.91 7.98 -0.65
N ALA A 51 -10.96 9.29 -0.85
CA ALA A 51 -10.89 10.26 0.24
C ALA A 51 -12.05 10.11 1.26
N ASP A 52 -13.24 9.74 0.81
CA ASP A 52 -14.39 9.51 1.70
C ASP A 52 -14.34 8.15 2.41
N THR A 53 -13.66 7.15 1.87
CA THR A 53 -13.41 5.87 2.57
C THR A 53 -12.26 5.98 3.57
N VAL A 54 -11.15 6.60 3.16
CA VAL A 54 -9.92 6.72 3.96
C VAL A 54 -10.08 7.69 5.13
N ARG A 55 -10.81 8.80 4.93
CA ARG A 55 -10.96 9.84 5.97
C ARG A 55 -11.56 9.28 7.27
N PRO A 56 -12.69 8.55 7.29
CA PRO A 56 -13.19 7.89 8.50
C PRO A 56 -12.15 6.99 9.17
N ALA A 57 -11.45 6.15 8.39
CA ALA A 57 -10.42 5.23 8.91
C ALA A 57 -9.33 6.00 9.66
N LEU A 58 -8.76 7.05 9.05
CA LEU A 58 -7.75 7.91 9.68
C LEU A 58 -8.27 8.63 10.92
N GLN A 59 -9.55 9.04 10.91
CA GLN A 59 -10.13 9.81 12.02
C GLN A 59 -10.47 8.96 13.25
N LEU A 60 -10.82 7.69 13.04
CA LEU A 60 -11.43 6.83 14.07
C LEU A 60 -10.55 5.63 14.45
N ILE A 61 -9.95 4.98 13.46
CA ILE A 61 -9.12 3.78 13.62
C ILE A 61 -7.67 4.19 13.87
N LYS A 62 -7.17 5.19 13.12
CA LYS A 62 -5.80 5.73 13.19
C LYS A 62 -4.74 4.68 12.81
N THR A 63 -3.49 5.12 12.78
CA THR A 63 -2.35 4.24 12.49
C THR A 63 -2.07 3.29 13.64
N LYS A 64 -1.56 2.10 13.32
CA LYS A 64 -1.10 1.12 14.31
C LYS A 64 0.12 1.64 15.10
N PRO A 65 0.37 1.17 16.34
CA PRO A 65 1.54 1.57 17.09
C PRO A 65 2.82 1.33 16.27
N GLY A 66 3.70 2.33 16.23
CA GLY A 66 4.93 2.29 15.44
C GLY A 66 4.78 2.76 13.99
N SER A 67 3.56 2.86 13.44
CA SER A 67 3.33 3.41 12.11
C SER A 67 3.09 4.93 12.16
N SER A 68 3.88 5.67 11.39
CA SER A 68 3.75 7.12 11.23
C SER A 68 2.76 7.50 10.13
N CYS A 69 2.48 6.59 9.19
CA CYS A 69 1.59 6.85 8.08
C CYS A 69 0.69 5.64 7.73
N VAL A 70 -0.37 5.94 6.98
CA VAL A 70 -1.13 4.91 6.25
C VAL A 70 -0.62 4.93 4.82
N SER A 71 -0.47 3.75 4.23
CA SER A 71 -0.04 3.59 2.85
C SER A 71 -1.00 2.66 2.11
N SER A 72 -0.72 2.39 0.83
CA SER A 72 -1.46 1.39 0.08
C SER A 72 -0.55 0.39 -0.63
N CYS A 73 -1.08 -0.81 -0.80
CA CYS A 73 -0.50 -1.85 -1.64
C CYS A 73 -1.51 -2.31 -2.69
N PHE A 74 -1.03 -2.55 -3.89
CA PHE A 74 -1.72 -3.40 -4.87
C PHE A 74 -0.98 -4.72 -4.99
N ILE A 75 -1.73 -5.80 -4.94
CA ILE A 75 -1.25 -7.13 -5.31
C ILE A 75 -1.64 -7.36 -6.76
N LEU A 76 -0.65 -7.56 -7.61
CA LEU A 76 -0.84 -7.88 -9.01
C LEU A 76 -0.62 -9.37 -9.22
N VAL A 77 -1.58 -10.03 -9.88
CA VAL A 77 -1.52 -11.46 -10.17
C VAL A 77 -1.68 -11.71 -11.66
N ARG A 78 -0.86 -12.58 -12.22
CA ARG A 78 -1.14 -13.16 -13.54
C ARG A 78 -0.64 -14.60 -13.62
N PRO A 79 -1.19 -15.44 -14.51
CA PRO A 79 -0.62 -16.74 -14.80
C PRO A 79 0.82 -16.63 -15.33
N SER A 80 1.75 -17.39 -14.78
CA SER A 80 3.10 -17.58 -15.34
C SER A 80 3.10 -18.65 -16.43
N ALA A 81 4.08 -18.57 -17.33
CA ALA A 81 4.35 -19.62 -18.30
C ALA A 81 4.73 -20.97 -17.66
N THR A 82 5.16 -20.96 -16.40
CA THR A 82 5.52 -22.16 -15.62
C THR A 82 4.34 -22.83 -14.92
N GLY A 83 3.13 -22.25 -15.02
CA GLY A 83 1.89 -22.78 -14.42
C GLY A 83 1.58 -22.26 -13.02
N GLU A 84 2.55 -21.65 -12.33
CA GLU A 84 2.34 -20.92 -11.08
C GLU A 84 1.87 -19.48 -11.37
N ASN A 85 1.31 -18.77 -10.39
CA ASN A 85 0.99 -17.36 -10.57
C ASN A 85 2.23 -16.50 -10.32
N GLU A 86 2.47 -15.53 -11.19
CA GLU A 86 3.35 -14.41 -10.89
C GLU A 86 2.57 -13.43 -10.01
N VAL A 87 3.10 -13.16 -8.81
CA VAL A 87 2.49 -12.28 -7.82
C VAL A 87 3.47 -11.16 -7.49
N LEU A 88 3.04 -9.91 -7.63
CA LEU A 88 3.83 -8.72 -7.37
C LEU A 88 3.12 -7.84 -6.34
N ALA A 89 3.90 -7.18 -5.47
CA ALA A 89 3.40 -6.16 -4.55
C ALA A 89 3.90 -4.77 -4.99
N MET A 90 3.01 -3.78 -4.99
CA MET A 90 3.31 -2.41 -5.43
C MET A 90 2.77 -1.40 -4.42
N GLY A 91 3.63 -0.50 -3.93
CA GLY A 91 3.19 0.59 -3.05
C GLY A 91 4.14 1.79 -3.03
N ASP A 92 3.72 2.98 -2.62
CA ASP A 92 2.33 3.40 -2.42
C ASP A 92 1.71 3.84 -3.75
N CYS A 93 0.47 3.41 -4.02
CA CYS A 93 -0.23 3.68 -5.27
C CYS A 93 -1.51 4.55 -5.12
N ALA A 94 -1.89 4.94 -3.90
CA ALA A 94 -3.19 5.56 -3.65
C ALA A 94 -3.25 6.57 -2.50
N ILE A 95 -2.31 6.60 -1.54
CA ILE A 95 -2.46 7.40 -0.31
C ILE A 95 -1.49 8.58 -0.24
N ASN A 96 -0.18 8.33 -0.23
CA ASN A 96 0.83 9.36 0.01
C ASN A 96 1.22 10.06 -1.30
N LEU A 97 0.85 11.35 -1.43
CA LEU A 97 1.10 12.14 -2.64
C LEU A 97 2.60 12.29 -2.93
N LYS A 98 3.39 12.59 -1.90
CA LYS A 98 4.84 12.79 -1.95
C LYS A 98 5.45 12.28 -0.64
N PRO A 99 5.63 10.96 -0.48
CA PRO A 99 6.14 10.42 0.77
C PRO A 99 7.57 10.92 1.03
N SER A 100 7.90 11.17 2.30
CA SER A 100 9.26 11.42 2.74
C SER A 100 10.11 10.14 2.66
N GLU A 101 11.43 10.28 2.82
CA GLU A 101 12.33 9.12 2.87
C GLU A 101 11.97 8.14 4.00
N ASP A 102 11.58 8.66 5.17
CA ASP A 102 11.20 7.84 6.33
C ASP A 102 9.86 7.13 6.07
N GLN A 103 8.91 7.83 5.44
CA GLN A 103 7.65 7.21 5.02
C GLN A 103 7.89 6.14 3.95
N LEU A 104 8.79 6.37 2.99
CA LEU A 104 9.15 5.37 1.98
C LEU A 104 9.76 4.11 2.59
N ALA A 105 10.58 4.24 3.63
CA ALA A 105 11.12 3.10 4.37
C ALA A 105 10.01 2.33 5.09
N GLU A 106 9.09 3.02 5.76
CA GLU A 106 7.92 2.41 6.42
C GLU A 106 6.97 1.73 5.40
N ILE A 107 6.70 2.39 4.26
CA ILE A 107 5.92 1.84 3.15
C ILE A 107 6.56 0.55 2.64
N ALA A 108 7.88 0.50 2.51
CA ALA A 108 8.58 -0.69 2.04
C ALA A 108 8.36 -1.90 2.95
N TRP A 109 8.42 -1.69 4.27
CA TRP A 109 8.11 -2.72 5.25
C TRP A 109 6.67 -3.20 5.14
N GLU A 110 5.70 -2.26 5.20
CA GLU A 110 4.28 -2.61 5.16
C GLU A 110 3.89 -3.35 3.86
N VAL A 111 4.44 -2.92 2.72
CA VAL A 111 4.17 -3.55 1.42
C VAL A 111 4.80 -4.94 1.35
N ALA A 112 6.02 -5.13 1.88
CA ALA A 112 6.66 -6.44 1.93
C ALA A 112 5.90 -7.42 2.85
N GLU A 113 5.50 -6.99 4.04
CA GLU A 113 4.69 -7.80 4.96
C GLU A 113 3.32 -8.15 4.35
N CYS A 114 2.66 -7.18 3.71
CA CYS A 114 1.44 -7.44 2.95
C CYS A 114 1.67 -8.51 1.89
N GLY A 115 2.73 -8.38 1.07
CA GLY A 115 3.09 -9.35 0.03
C GLY A 115 3.27 -10.79 0.55
N LYS A 116 3.83 -10.97 1.75
CA LYS A 116 4.00 -12.30 2.36
C LYS A 116 2.68 -13.04 2.59
N HIS A 117 1.60 -12.32 2.90
CA HIS A 117 0.25 -12.91 3.03
C HIS A 117 -0.26 -13.50 1.71
N PHE A 118 0.30 -13.07 0.58
CA PHE A 118 -0.01 -13.55 -0.77
C PHE A 118 1.06 -14.51 -1.31
N GLY A 119 1.96 -15.00 -0.45
CA GLY A 119 3.00 -15.97 -0.82
C GLY A 119 4.23 -15.36 -1.52
N ILE A 120 4.38 -14.03 -1.50
CA ILE A 120 5.59 -13.37 -2.03
C ILE A 120 6.73 -13.56 -1.03
N ASP A 121 7.90 -14.02 -1.50
CA ASP A 121 9.20 -13.84 -0.82
C ASP A 121 9.79 -12.49 -1.23
N PRO A 122 9.71 -11.43 -0.41
CA PRO A 122 9.93 -10.07 -0.90
C PRO A 122 11.37 -9.80 -1.34
N LYS A 123 11.52 -9.34 -2.57
CA LYS A 123 12.72 -8.69 -3.13
C LYS A 123 12.36 -7.25 -3.47
N VAL A 124 12.71 -6.33 -2.57
CA VAL A 124 12.18 -4.98 -2.52
C VAL A 124 13.04 -4.01 -3.31
N ALA A 125 12.48 -3.44 -4.39
CA ALA A 125 13.13 -2.45 -5.23
C ALA A 125 12.54 -1.05 -4.98
N PHE A 126 13.39 -0.11 -4.57
CA PHE A 126 13.07 1.31 -4.51
C PHE A 126 13.26 1.93 -5.91
N LEU A 127 12.14 2.23 -6.57
CA LEU A 127 12.13 2.61 -7.99
C LEU A 127 12.52 4.07 -8.22
N SER A 128 13.30 4.31 -9.27
CA SER A 128 13.72 5.62 -9.74
C SER A 128 13.98 5.59 -11.25
N TYR A 129 14.19 6.76 -11.87
CA TYR A 129 14.76 6.84 -13.21
C TYR A 129 16.28 6.59 -13.22
N SER A 130 16.93 6.52 -12.04
CA SER A 130 18.34 6.17 -11.86
C SER A 130 18.51 4.72 -11.41
N THR A 131 19.64 4.11 -11.76
CA THR A 131 20.11 2.84 -11.20
C THR A 131 21.47 3.09 -10.54
N LEU A 132 21.54 2.97 -9.22
CA LEU A 132 22.78 3.04 -8.42
C LEU A 132 23.73 4.19 -8.85
N GLY A 133 23.20 5.41 -8.96
CA GLY A 133 23.98 6.61 -9.31
C GLY A 133 24.12 6.91 -10.80
N SER A 134 23.44 6.18 -11.68
CA SER A 134 23.44 6.50 -13.13
C SER A 134 22.77 7.85 -13.44
N GLY A 135 21.81 8.28 -12.61
CA GLY A 135 21.17 9.57 -12.65
C GLY A 135 21.51 10.42 -11.41
N LYS A 136 21.09 11.69 -11.44
CA LYS A 136 21.26 12.65 -10.33
C LYS A 136 20.00 13.50 -10.20
N GLY A 137 19.77 14.06 -9.02
CA GLY A 137 18.64 14.94 -8.72
C GLY A 137 17.97 14.59 -7.38
N GLU A 138 17.13 15.48 -6.89
CA GLU A 138 16.49 15.35 -5.57
C GLU A 138 15.66 14.06 -5.44
N ASP A 139 14.93 13.67 -6.49
CA ASP A 139 14.15 12.42 -6.47
C ASP A 139 15.04 11.17 -6.46
N VAL A 140 16.22 11.24 -7.08
CA VAL A 140 17.21 10.16 -7.05
C VAL A 140 17.81 10.03 -5.66
N ASP A 141 18.20 11.15 -5.05
CA ASP A 141 18.78 11.16 -3.71
C ASP A 141 17.76 10.69 -2.68
N LYS A 142 16.50 11.14 -2.78
CA LYS A 142 15.38 10.68 -1.95
C LYS A 142 15.23 9.16 -1.97
N MET A 143 15.17 8.55 -3.17
CA MET A 143 14.98 7.10 -3.28
C MET A 143 16.19 6.30 -2.81
N ARG A 144 17.40 6.79 -3.05
CA ARG A 144 18.64 6.19 -2.54
C ARG A 144 18.69 6.21 -1.01
N ASN A 145 18.42 7.38 -0.42
CA ASN A 145 18.43 7.57 1.02
C ASN A 145 17.33 6.72 1.69
N ALA A 146 16.13 6.68 1.11
CA ALA A 146 15.03 5.86 1.60
C ALA A 146 15.38 4.36 1.58
N ALA A 147 16.00 3.87 0.50
CA ALA A 147 16.44 2.47 0.41
C ALA A 147 17.52 2.14 1.46
N ALA A 148 18.50 3.03 1.65
CA ALA A 148 19.54 2.87 2.67
C ALA A 148 18.96 2.83 4.08
N LYS A 149 18.04 3.75 4.40
CA LYS A 149 17.30 3.78 5.68
C LYS A 149 16.50 2.49 5.89
N ALA A 150 15.75 2.05 4.88
CA ALA A 150 14.96 0.83 4.97
C ALA A 150 15.85 -0.40 5.22
N LYS A 151 17.02 -0.47 4.60
CA LYS A 151 17.99 -1.55 4.81
C LYS A 151 18.57 -1.58 6.22
N GLU A 152 18.80 -0.39 6.82
CA GLU A 152 19.24 -0.27 8.21
C GLU A 152 18.13 -0.69 9.20
N LEU A 153 16.90 -0.25 8.96
CA LEU A 153 15.74 -0.55 9.82
C LEU A 153 15.30 -2.03 9.72
N TYR A 154 15.41 -2.62 8.54
CA TYR A 154 14.88 -3.95 8.22
C TYR A 154 15.95 -4.85 7.59
N PRO A 155 17.03 -5.19 8.32
CA PRO A 155 18.19 -5.90 7.77
C PRO A 155 17.89 -7.31 7.26
N SER A 156 16.74 -7.89 7.61
CA SER A 156 16.28 -9.19 7.12
C SER A 156 15.57 -9.13 5.76
N LEU A 157 15.18 -7.93 5.29
CA LEU A 157 14.54 -7.76 4.00
C LEU A 157 15.59 -7.50 2.89
N PRO A 158 15.58 -8.27 1.80
CA PRO A 158 16.36 -7.95 0.61
C PRO A 158 15.85 -6.64 -0.01
N ILE A 159 16.62 -5.56 0.17
CA ILE A 159 16.30 -4.21 -0.30
C ILE A 159 17.43 -3.69 -1.19
N GLU A 160 17.06 -3.13 -2.33
CA GLU A 160 17.97 -2.42 -3.22
C GLU A 160 17.34 -1.12 -3.74
N GLY A 161 18.17 -0.09 -3.87
CA GLY A 161 17.75 1.18 -4.41
C GLY A 161 18.88 2.22 -4.47
N GLU A 162 18.77 3.22 -5.33
CA GLU A 162 17.67 3.42 -6.27
C GLU A 162 17.82 2.58 -7.55
N LEU A 163 16.73 2.03 -8.10
CA LEU A 163 16.73 1.17 -9.29
C LEU A 163 15.76 1.65 -10.37
N GLN A 164 16.19 1.60 -11.64
CA GLN A 164 15.24 1.62 -12.75
C GLN A 164 14.44 0.32 -12.79
N PHE A 165 13.21 0.40 -13.31
CA PHE A 165 12.34 -0.77 -13.41
C PHE A 165 12.95 -1.90 -14.26
N ASP A 166 13.66 -1.57 -15.34
CA ASP A 166 14.35 -2.56 -16.17
C ASP A 166 15.44 -3.32 -15.40
N ALA A 167 16.22 -2.62 -14.58
CA ALA A 167 17.21 -3.19 -13.70
C ALA A 167 16.57 -4.04 -12.59
N ALA A 168 15.40 -3.64 -12.08
CA ALA A 168 14.68 -4.36 -11.05
C ALA A 168 14.15 -5.72 -11.54
N VAL A 169 13.64 -5.83 -12.77
CA VAL A 169 12.92 -7.03 -13.25
C VAL A 169 13.66 -7.87 -14.30
N SER A 170 14.70 -7.32 -14.96
CA SER A 170 15.41 -8.05 -16.02
C SER A 170 16.75 -8.59 -15.53
N PRO A 171 16.94 -9.92 -15.39
CA PRO A 171 18.23 -10.51 -15.02
C PRO A 171 19.36 -10.09 -15.97
N ARG A 172 19.04 -9.90 -17.26
CA ARG A 172 20.01 -9.47 -18.27
C ARG A 172 20.50 -8.04 -18.01
N VAL A 173 19.60 -7.12 -17.70
CA VAL A 173 19.96 -5.73 -17.41
C VAL A 173 20.67 -5.64 -16.06
N ALA A 174 20.19 -6.37 -15.06
CA ALA A 174 20.78 -6.43 -13.73
C ALA A 174 22.23 -6.94 -13.76
N ARG A 175 22.56 -7.98 -14.55
CA ARG A 175 23.95 -8.42 -14.71
C ARG A 175 24.91 -7.33 -15.22
N THR A 176 24.41 -6.36 -15.97
CA THR A 176 25.21 -5.25 -16.47
C THR A 176 25.25 -4.08 -15.49
N LYS A 177 24.10 -3.67 -14.95
CA LYS A 177 23.98 -2.46 -14.10
C LYS A 177 24.25 -2.73 -12.61
N CYS A 178 23.92 -3.93 -12.14
CA CYS A 178 23.85 -4.31 -10.72
C CYS A 178 24.32 -5.78 -10.49
N PRO A 179 25.54 -6.19 -10.92
CA PRO A 179 25.94 -7.60 -10.98
C PRO A 179 25.97 -8.34 -9.64
N ASN A 180 26.07 -7.61 -8.53
CA ASN A 180 26.18 -8.18 -7.17
C ASN A 180 24.89 -8.01 -6.34
N SER A 181 23.79 -7.54 -6.95
CA SER A 181 22.54 -7.31 -6.23
C SER A 181 21.76 -8.60 -6.06
N GLU A 182 21.27 -8.84 -4.84
CA GLU A 182 20.37 -9.95 -4.52
C GLU A 182 18.89 -9.63 -4.85
N VAL A 183 18.61 -8.41 -5.33
CA VAL A 183 17.26 -7.94 -5.66
C VAL A 183 17.13 -7.63 -7.14
N ALA A 184 18.11 -6.92 -7.73
CA ALA A 184 18.02 -6.50 -9.13
C ALA A 184 17.91 -7.71 -10.07
N GLY A 185 16.98 -7.62 -11.02
CA GLY A 185 16.67 -8.66 -12.00
C GLY A 185 15.64 -9.68 -11.53
N GLN A 186 15.24 -9.65 -10.26
CA GLN A 186 14.27 -10.57 -9.67
C GLN A 186 13.37 -9.90 -8.62
N ALA A 187 13.26 -8.57 -8.67
CA ALA A 187 12.39 -7.83 -7.76
C ALA A 187 10.92 -8.22 -8.01
N ASN A 188 10.18 -8.39 -6.92
CA ASN A 188 8.75 -8.69 -6.93
C ASN A 188 7.94 -7.75 -6.03
N THR A 189 8.62 -6.84 -5.33
CA THR A 189 8.03 -5.86 -4.42
C THR A 189 8.57 -4.49 -4.81
N PHE A 190 7.70 -3.57 -5.22
CA PHE A 190 8.08 -2.31 -5.87
C PHE A 190 7.63 -1.10 -5.07
N ILE A 191 8.59 -0.26 -4.69
CA ILE A 191 8.35 0.95 -3.92
C ILE A 191 8.47 2.18 -4.82
N PHE A 192 7.37 2.89 -5.01
CA PHE A 192 7.28 4.03 -5.92
C PHE A 192 7.64 5.35 -5.21
N PRO A 193 8.26 6.31 -5.93
CA PRO A 193 8.70 7.58 -5.34
C PRO A 193 7.58 8.54 -4.97
N ASP A 194 6.42 8.40 -5.60
CA ASP A 194 5.21 9.21 -5.39
C ASP A 194 3.97 8.53 -5.98
N ILE A 195 2.81 9.11 -5.68
CA ILE A 195 1.51 8.57 -6.10
C ILE A 195 1.31 8.57 -7.61
N ASN A 196 1.91 9.51 -8.37
CA ASN A 196 1.76 9.51 -9.83
C ASN A 196 2.47 8.28 -10.39
N ALA A 197 3.72 8.05 -9.98
CA ALA A 197 4.49 6.90 -10.40
C ALA A 197 3.79 5.58 -10.02
N GLY A 198 3.32 5.47 -8.77
CA GLY A 198 2.60 4.29 -8.30
C GLY A 198 1.29 4.04 -9.04
N ASN A 199 0.43 5.06 -9.13
CA ASN A 199 -0.89 4.93 -9.75
C ASN A 199 -0.81 4.64 -11.26
N ILE A 200 0.09 5.32 -11.97
CA ILE A 200 0.33 5.06 -13.40
C ILE A 200 0.94 3.68 -13.58
N GLY A 201 1.93 3.32 -12.76
CA GLY A 201 2.66 2.05 -12.86
C GLY A 201 1.75 0.83 -12.75
N TYR A 202 0.95 0.71 -11.68
CA TYR A 202 0.09 -0.46 -11.52
C TYR A 202 -1.00 -0.52 -12.59
N LYS A 203 -1.51 0.63 -13.06
CA LYS A 203 -2.52 0.66 -14.14
C LYS A 203 -1.94 0.23 -15.49
N ILE A 204 -0.70 0.61 -15.79
CA ILE A 204 0.02 0.11 -16.97
C ILE A 204 0.17 -1.41 -16.87
N ALA A 205 0.61 -1.93 -15.72
CA ALA A 205 0.74 -3.37 -15.49
C ALA A 205 -0.61 -4.11 -15.63
N GLN A 206 -1.68 -3.54 -15.07
CA GLN A 206 -3.03 -4.08 -15.19
C GLN A 206 -3.52 -4.11 -16.65
N ARG A 207 -3.38 -2.99 -17.38
CA ARG A 207 -3.99 -2.83 -18.70
C ARG A 207 -3.17 -3.42 -19.85
N LEU A 208 -1.84 -3.40 -19.73
CA LEU A 208 -0.93 -3.81 -20.79
C LEU A 208 -0.11 -5.06 -20.41
N GLY A 209 0.01 -5.36 -19.12
CA GLY A 209 0.79 -6.50 -18.61
C GLY A 209 -0.05 -7.74 -18.29
N ASN A 210 -1.36 -7.70 -18.53
CA ASN A 210 -2.34 -8.75 -18.23
C ASN A 210 -2.33 -9.20 -16.76
N PHE A 211 -2.10 -8.25 -15.84
CA PHE A 211 -2.27 -8.49 -14.42
C PHE A 211 -3.69 -8.17 -13.97
N ASP A 212 -4.27 -9.05 -13.16
CA ASP A 212 -5.35 -8.68 -12.26
C ASP A 212 -4.77 -7.84 -11.12
N ALA A 213 -5.49 -6.81 -10.67
CA ALA A 213 -5.02 -5.87 -9.68
C ALA A 213 -5.96 -5.82 -8.47
N TYR A 214 -5.49 -6.30 -7.32
CA TYR A 214 -6.25 -6.31 -6.08
C TYR A 214 -5.77 -5.19 -5.17
N GLY A 215 -6.63 -4.19 -4.96
CA GLY A 215 -6.35 -3.05 -4.09
C GLY A 215 -7.20 -1.81 -4.41
N PRO A 216 -6.90 -0.67 -3.76
CA PRO A 216 -5.80 -0.49 -2.81
C PRO A 216 -6.09 -1.18 -1.47
N ILE A 217 -5.17 -2.04 -1.02
CA ILE A 217 -5.14 -2.55 0.35
C ILE A 217 -4.50 -1.46 1.21
N LEU A 218 -5.21 -0.94 2.21
CA LEU A 218 -4.67 0.07 3.13
C LEU A 218 -3.81 -0.60 4.20
N LEU A 219 -2.63 -0.04 4.42
CA LEU A 219 -1.64 -0.58 5.34
C LEU A 219 -1.33 0.42 6.47
N GLY A 220 -0.79 -0.07 7.58
CA GLY A 220 -0.48 0.76 8.75
C GLY A 220 -1.68 1.22 9.59
N LEU A 221 -2.90 0.71 9.35
CA LEU A 221 -4.08 1.00 10.18
C LEU A 221 -4.19 0.05 11.39
N ASN A 222 -4.82 0.50 12.49
CA ASN A 222 -5.14 -0.35 13.66
C ASN A 222 -6.20 -1.45 13.41
N ALA A 223 -6.87 -1.42 12.26
CA ALA A 223 -7.85 -2.42 11.87
C ALA A 223 -7.94 -2.47 10.33
N PRO A 224 -8.26 -3.64 9.74
CA PRO A 224 -8.37 -3.77 8.30
C PRO A 224 -9.56 -2.97 7.75
N ILE A 225 -9.25 -1.87 7.06
CA ILE A 225 -10.24 -1.09 6.31
C ILE A 225 -9.69 -0.86 4.92
N ASN A 226 -10.39 -1.36 3.90
CA ASN A 226 -9.95 -1.25 2.52
C ASN A 226 -10.93 -0.44 1.65
N ASP A 227 -10.39 0.12 0.58
CA ASP A 227 -11.13 0.91 -0.40
C ASP A 227 -11.21 0.14 -1.73
N LEU A 228 -12.32 0.30 -2.43
CA LEU A 228 -12.50 -0.15 -3.79
C LEU A 228 -12.51 1.05 -4.73
N SER A 229 -11.99 0.83 -5.94
CA SER A 229 -12.24 1.73 -7.05
C SER A 229 -13.73 1.81 -7.37
N ARG A 230 -14.26 3.00 -7.68
CA ARG A 230 -15.63 3.18 -8.21
C ARG A 230 -15.89 2.43 -9.53
N GLY A 231 -14.83 2.02 -10.22
CA GLY A 231 -14.91 1.20 -11.42
C GLY A 231 -14.86 -0.30 -11.14
N CYS A 232 -14.97 -0.74 -9.88
CA CYS A 232 -14.84 -2.15 -9.54
C CYS A 232 -16.02 -2.99 -10.07
N ASN A 233 -15.74 -4.23 -10.46
CA ASN A 233 -16.74 -5.23 -10.79
C ASN A 233 -17.05 -6.14 -9.58
N ALA A 234 -18.03 -7.05 -9.74
CA ALA A 234 -18.48 -7.92 -8.66
C ALA A 234 -17.40 -8.89 -8.16
N GLU A 235 -16.51 -9.34 -9.04
CA GLU A 235 -15.42 -10.26 -8.72
C GLU A 235 -14.29 -9.56 -7.94
N GLU A 236 -14.00 -8.31 -8.27
CA GLU A 236 -13.07 -7.47 -7.50
C GLU A 236 -13.64 -7.20 -6.09
N VAL A 237 -14.95 -6.93 -5.97
CA VAL A 237 -15.62 -6.78 -4.66
C VAL A 237 -15.51 -8.06 -3.84
N TYR A 238 -15.81 -9.21 -4.44
CA TYR A 238 -15.74 -10.51 -3.78
C TYR A 238 -14.31 -10.82 -3.30
N SER A 239 -13.32 -10.68 -4.19
CA SER A 239 -11.92 -10.96 -3.87
C SER A 239 -11.38 -10.02 -2.79
N MET A 240 -11.67 -8.72 -2.88
CA MET A 240 -11.24 -7.76 -1.87
C MET A 240 -11.93 -7.96 -0.53
N ALA A 241 -13.17 -8.49 -0.50
CA ALA A 241 -13.84 -8.80 0.76
C ALA A 241 -13.11 -9.94 1.50
N ILE A 242 -12.71 -10.98 0.76
CA ILE A 242 -11.89 -12.08 1.30
C ILE A 242 -10.54 -11.55 1.78
N ILE A 243 -9.84 -10.75 0.97
CA ILE A 243 -8.56 -10.14 1.35
C ILE A 243 -8.70 -9.32 2.64
N THR A 244 -9.74 -8.48 2.73
CA THR A 244 -9.95 -7.62 3.90
C THR A 244 -10.21 -8.45 5.15
N ALA A 245 -10.96 -9.55 5.04
CA ALA A 245 -11.16 -10.48 6.16
C ALA A 245 -9.88 -11.23 6.55
N ALA A 246 -9.08 -11.66 5.56
CA ALA A 246 -7.83 -12.40 5.79
C ALA A 246 -6.72 -11.55 6.45
N LEU A 247 -6.85 -10.22 6.40
CA LEU A 247 -5.92 -9.28 7.05
C LEU A 247 -6.26 -9.01 8.52
N VAL A 248 -7.35 -9.59 9.05
CA VAL A 248 -7.65 -9.53 10.49
C VAL A 248 -6.65 -10.44 11.21
N GLU A 249 -5.83 -9.86 12.07
CA GLU A 249 -4.95 -10.60 12.98
C GLU A 249 -5.75 -11.05 14.23
N ASP A 250 -5.43 -12.23 14.77
CA ASP A 250 -6.04 -12.80 15.99
C ASP A 250 -5.61 -12.07 17.29
#